data_AF-A0A1H6QS66-F1
#
_entry.id   AF-A0A1H6QS66-F1
#
_cell.length_a   1.000
_cell.length_b   1.000
_cell.length_c   1.000
_cell.angle_alpha   90.00
_cell.angle_beta   90.00
_cell.angle_gamma   90.00
#
_symmetry.space_group_name_H-M   'P 1'
#
loop_
_entity.id
_entity.type
_entity.pdbx_description
1 polymer ?
#
loop_
_entity_poly.entity_id
_entity_poly.type
_entity_poly.pdbx_seq_one_letter_code
_entity_poly.pdbx_strand_id
1 'polypeptide(L)'
;MPLWKLPKTELPPSSFLRQCFIRVSKRSVACIVVLTITVLLAIGVSSFQRPETGVQATQAQSPEPGSVLGPEKAEPRYPIGGYFIAASSRDSTNIKKLTDIKASGGDTVITFGTLLQPATLESLPDDCEIDGKNCARAAAGSVSVDRYFTFLDGSNWAASALQCPRDRKVSNNGQSYSVLVLPKVGTGCSSSNGKYDVVVVGGASSSAVDPSRSLALAATKLGMKFFAGMPAPIKSAELPYLPDVSYQGTLALFTERFLTYQAKTNDLPGLAGFYHHTEMPLTDSPAFDSVLALYSTQNSAIHRILPTRQAVVSPFIDARVGTGISPDKASKGIRRIAQTSGGLVLNIAIQDGMGTGKGGAFHSREANSAVDPQAATIVGDGTWGSKYLAPNKDYFSAAAVGISGTGAVLWANLEGMAPATKWNGCADSRRGQTTKARLDRQLQQMSAARKVVSFMWDSYFTCKGTGTPLKEQIESGLGTPIITDTALLPETGQLEILGFNLRGSTASLKWTTTDGSVHKKQVRASTRDSAYGAQHGMNPQLEMITVNIGASSLASPMNYSVQVINAWEVKSTEFHSQIR
;
A
#
# COMPACT_ATOMS: atom_id res chain seq x y z
N MET A 1 37.11 28.67 7.28
CA MET A 1 35.78 28.62 6.64
C MET A 1 34.79 28.07 7.66
N PRO A 2 33.73 28.81 8.02
CA PRO A 2 32.99 28.53 9.25
C PRO A 2 31.97 27.39 9.06
N LEU A 3 32.01 26.45 10.00
CA LEU A 3 31.04 25.37 10.17
C LEU A 3 29.65 25.93 10.49
N TRP A 4 28.68 25.64 9.62
CA TRP A 4 27.27 25.90 9.90
C TRP A 4 26.74 24.86 10.89
N LYS A 5 26.49 25.30 12.13
CA LYS A 5 25.72 24.55 13.13
C LYS A 5 24.24 24.62 12.77
N LEU A 6 23.63 23.46 12.50
CA LEU A 6 22.17 23.32 12.46
C LEU A 6 21.58 23.43 13.88
N PRO A 7 20.39 24.00 14.06
CA PRO A 7 19.78 24.18 15.37
C PRO A 7 19.41 22.83 15.99
N LYS A 8 19.76 22.67 17.27
CA LYS A 8 19.31 21.55 18.12
C LYS A 8 17.79 21.64 18.28
N THR A 9 17.06 20.73 17.66
CA THR A 9 15.67 20.46 18.03
C THR A 9 15.67 19.41 19.14
N GLU A 10 15.14 19.78 20.31
CA GLU A 10 14.88 18.87 21.42
C GLU A 10 13.97 17.71 20.97
N LEU A 11 14.40 16.49 21.27
CA LEU A 11 13.65 15.26 21.02
C LEU A 11 12.67 15.01 22.17
N PRO A 12 11.36 14.81 21.92
CA PRO A 12 10.48 14.16 22.87
C PRO A 12 10.44 12.62 22.62
N PRO A 13 10.09 11.84 23.66
CA PRO A 13 10.39 10.41 23.73
C PRO A 13 9.54 9.55 22.79
N SER A 14 10.13 8.45 22.34
CA SER A 14 9.47 7.34 21.64
C SER A 14 8.56 6.56 22.60
N SER A 15 7.28 6.90 22.62
CA SER A 15 6.25 6.08 23.28
C SER A 15 5.10 5.81 22.32
N PHE A 16 5.26 4.80 21.48
CA PHE A 16 4.16 4.12 20.80
C PHE A 16 4.44 2.62 20.95
N LEU A 17 3.89 2.02 22.02
CA LEU A 17 3.60 0.57 22.20
C LEU A 17 3.22 0.19 23.65
N ARG A 18 2.75 1.12 24.50
CA ARG A 18 2.14 0.76 25.79
C ARG A 18 0.82 1.46 25.99
N GLN A 19 -0.26 0.68 25.98
CA GLN A 19 -1.42 0.70 26.90
C GLN A 19 -2.72 0.30 26.18
N CYS A 20 -2.96 -1.00 26.13
CA CYS A 20 -4.31 -1.56 26.17
C CYS A 20 -4.31 -2.68 27.21
N PHE A 21 -4.39 -2.29 28.49
CA PHE A 21 -4.79 -3.18 29.57
C PHE A 21 -5.90 -2.49 30.36
N ILE A 22 -7.13 -2.89 30.11
CA ILE A 22 -8.29 -2.51 30.91
C ILE A 22 -8.18 -3.27 32.24
N ARG A 23 -7.99 -2.53 33.33
CA ARG A 23 -8.25 -3.03 34.69
C ARG A 23 -9.75 -3.24 34.85
N VAL A 24 -10.19 -4.50 34.95
CA VAL A 24 -11.51 -4.83 35.48
C VAL A 24 -11.33 -5.18 36.96
N SER A 25 -11.83 -4.33 37.85
CA SER A 25 -11.86 -4.59 39.29
C SER A 25 -12.98 -5.57 39.65
N LYS A 26 -12.67 -6.53 40.52
CA LYS A 26 -13.60 -7.47 41.15
C LYS A 26 -14.50 -6.78 42.20
N ARG A 27 -15.78 -7.19 42.23
CA ARG A 27 -16.84 -7.16 43.28
C ARG A 27 -18.17 -6.85 42.57
N SER A 28 -19.30 -7.55 42.70
CA SER A 28 -19.80 -8.56 43.64
C SER A 28 -21.08 -9.21 43.08
N VAL A 29 -21.28 -10.50 43.42
CA VAL A 29 -22.55 -11.18 43.80
C VAL A 29 -23.71 -11.34 42.77
N ALA A 30 -23.89 -12.63 42.40
CA ALA A 30 -25.10 -13.44 42.24
C ALA A 30 -26.44 -12.85 41.77
N CYS A 31 -27.03 -13.47 40.73
CA CYS A 31 -28.38 -14.04 40.81
C CYS A 31 -28.61 -15.09 39.69
N ILE A 32 -29.27 -16.17 40.09
CA ILE A 32 -29.68 -17.36 39.33
C ILE A 32 -30.93 -17.03 38.52
N VAL A 33 -31.02 -17.44 37.24
CA VAL A 33 -32.25 -18.01 36.64
C VAL A 33 -31.85 -19.02 35.55
N VAL A 34 -32.35 -20.24 35.73
CA VAL A 34 -32.36 -21.37 34.81
C VAL A 34 -33.33 -21.09 33.66
N LEU A 35 -32.92 -21.31 32.41
CA LEU A 35 -33.88 -21.60 31.35
C LEU A 35 -33.36 -22.66 30.37
N THR A 36 -33.99 -23.82 30.48
CA THR A 36 -33.91 -25.00 29.62
C THR A 36 -34.70 -24.74 28.33
N ILE A 37 -34.09 -24.87 27.14
CA ILE A 37 -34.82 -25.08 25.89
C ILE A 37 -34.11 -26.15 25.05
N THR A 38 -34.72 -27.34 25.13
CA THR A 38 -34.99 -28.37 24.11
C THR A 38 -34.19 -28.36 22.80
N VAL A 39 -33.36 -29.40 22.64
CA VAL A 39 -32.80 -29.88 21.38
C VAL A 39 -33.83 -30.80 20.71
N LEU A 40 -34.22 -30.49 19.47
CA LEU A 40 -34.99 -31.39 18.60
C LEU A 40 -34.10 -31.88 17.46
N LEU A 41 -33.78 -33.18 17.54
CA LEU A 41 -33.17 -34.00 16.51
C LEU A 41 -34.17 -34.17 15.36
N ALA A 42 -33.72 -33.91 14.13
CA ALA A 42 -34.35 -34.45 12.92
C ALA A 42 -33.30 -35.26 12.16
N ILE A 43 -33.46 -36.58 12.26
CA ILE A 43 -32.73 -37.62 11.55
C ILE A 43 -33.31 -37.69 10.13
N GLY A 44 -32.52 -37.34 9.13
CA GLY A 44 -32.84 -37.54 7.71
C GLY A 44 -31.92 -38.61 7.13
N VAL A 45 -32.40 -39.85 7.12
CA VAL A 45 -31.79 -40.97 6.39
C VAL A 45 -32.09 -40.77 4.91
N SER A 46 -31.07 -40.79 4.05
CA SER A 46 -31.28 -40.94 2.61
C SER A 46 -30.25 -41.90 2.02
N SER A 47 -30.83 -43.01 1.61
CA SER A 47 -30.34 -44.20 0.94
C SER A 47 -29.30 -43.98 -0.14
N PHE A 48 -28.26 -44.81 -0.07
CA PHE A 48 -27.40 -45.18 -1.18
C PHE A 48 -28.20 -45.95 -2.24
N GLN A 49 -28.14 -45.49 -3.50
CA GLN A 49 -28.38 -46.31 -4.68
C GLN A 49 -27.51 -45.77 -5.84
N ARG A 50 -26.44 -46.51 -6.15
CA ARG A 50 -25.89 -46.59 -7.52
C ARG A 50 -26.69 -47.69 -8.23
N PRO A 51 -27.07 -47.50 -9.50
CA PRO A 51 -26.28 -48.21 -10.51
C PRO A 51 -26.15 -47.53 -11.89
N GLU A 52 -25.18 -48.07 -12.61
CA GLU A 52 -25.13 -48.29 -14.06
C GLU A 52 -24.80 -47.14 -15.04
N THR A 53 -23.58 -47.30 -15.55
CA THR A 53 -23.04 -46.83 -16.82
C THR A 53 -23.92 -47.22 -18.01
N GLY A 54 -24.42 -46.20 -18.72
CA GLY A 54 -24.94 -46.33 -20.08
C GLY A 54 -24.41 -45.18 -20.93
N VAL A 55 -23.47 -45.47 -21.83
CA VAL A 55 -23.00 -44.53 -22.85
C VAL A 55 -24.01 -44.56 -24.00
N GLN A 56 -24.79 -43.48 -24.14
CA GLN A 56 -25.52 -43.17 -25.37
C GLN A 56 -25.07 -41.80 -25.87
N ALA A 57 -24.55 -41.79 -27.11
CA ALA A 57 -24.16 -40.59 -27.81
C ALA A 57 -25.42 -39.84 -28.29
N THR A 58 -25.82 -38.81 -27.56
CA THR A 58 -26.88 -37.88 -27.98
C THR A 58 -26.27 -36.85 -28.92
N GLN A 59 -26.72 -36.85 -30.18
CA GLN A 59 -26.44 -35.79 -31.15
C GLN A 59 -26.93 -34.45 -30.61
N ALA A 60 -26.01 -33.50 -30.44
CA ALA A 60 -26.32 -32.13 -30.04
C ALA A 60 -27.02 -31.41 -31.20
N GLN A 61 -28.33 -31.17 -31.07
CA GLN A 61 -29.02 -30.13 -31.82
C GLN A 61 -28.47 -28.77 -31.38
N SER A 62 -28.09 -27.95 -32.37
CA SER A 62 -27.62 -26.58 -32.14
C SER A 62 -28.72 -25.75 -31.50
N PRO A 63 -28.48 -25.07 -30.36
CA PRO A 63 -29.42 -24.09 -29.84
C PRO A 63 -29.45 -22.87 -30.76
N GLU A 64 -30.66 -22.43 -31.08
CA GLU A 64 -30.94 -21.16 -31.77
C GLU A 64 -30.21 -19.99 -31.08
N PRO A 65 -29.82 -18.95 -31.83
CA PRO A 65 -29.16 -17.78 -31.29
C PRO A 65 -30.14 -16.97 -30.44
N GLY A 66 -30.21 -17.31 -29.16
CA GLY A 66 -30.84 -16.48 -28.14
C GLY A 66 -30.17 -15.12 -28.09
N SER A 67 -30.98 -14.06 -28.10
CA SER A 67 -30.53 -12.68 -28.01
C SER A 67 -29.53 -12.51 -26.87
N VAL A 68 -28.29 -12.16 -27.20
CA VAL A 68 -27.28 -11.76 -26.22
C VAL A 68 -27.82 -10.51 -25.52
N LEU A 69 -28.32 -10.69 -24.29
CA LEU A 69 -28.52 -9.59 -23.34
C LEU A 69 -27.19 -8.83 -23.31
N GLY A 70 -27.24 -7.55 -23.68
CA GLY A 70 -26.03 -6.71 -23.75
C GLY A 70 -25.26 -6.75 -22.42
N PRO A 71 -23.93 -6.55 -22.45
CA PRO A 71 -23.11 -6.68 -21.25
C PRO A 71 -23.66 -5.78 -20.13
N GLU A 72 -23.99 -6.43 -19.03
CA GLU A 72 -24.39 -5.83 -17.76
C GLU A 72 -23.52 -4.61 -17.46
N LYS A 73 -24.15 -3.52 -17.00
CA LYS A 73 -23.48 -2.25 -16.72
C LYS A 73 -22.47 -2.49 -15.59
N ALA A 74 -21.22 -2.79 -15.94
CA ALA A 74 -20.15 -2.95 -14.95
C ALA A 74 -20.16 -1.76 -14.00
N GLU A 75 -20.30 -2.04 -12.71
CA GLU A 75 -20.42 -1.01 -11.68
C GLU A 75 -19.16 -0.12 -11.69
N PRO A 76 -19.33 1.20 -11.56
CA PRO A 76 -18.19 2.11 -11.52
C PRO A 76 -17.31 1.78 -10.32
N ARG A 77 -15.99 1.90 -10.49
CA ARG A 77 -15.01 1.70 -9.42
C ARG A 77 -14.19 2.97 -9.25
N TYR A 78 -13.84 3.26 -8.01
CA TYR A 78 -12.91 4.34 -7.72
C TYR A 78 -11.48 3.90 -8.09
N PRO A 79 -10.62 4.77 -8.66
CA PRO A 79 -9.34 4.37 -9.23
C PRO A 79 -8.22 4.20 -8.17
N ILE A 80 -8.57 3.68 -7.00
CA ILE A 80 -7.64 3.20 -5.97
C ILE A 80 -7.87 1.70 -5.82
N GLY A 81 -6.95 0.90 -6.34
CA GLY A 81 -7.07 -0.55 -6.38
C GLY A 81 -6.47 -1.27 -5.18
N GLY A 82 -5.86 -0.58 -4.22
CA GLY A 82 -5.33 -1.23 -3.02
C GLY A 82 -5.01 -0.31 -1.87
N TYR A 83 -4.82 -0.88 -0.68
CA TYR A 83 -4.70 -0.12 0.55
C TYR A 83 -3.69 -0.72 1.51
N PHE A 84 -2.93 0.16 2.18
CA PHE A 84 -2.23 -0.23 3.39
C PHE A 84 -3.23 -0.44 4.54
N ILE A 85 -3.01 -1.49 5.32
CA ILE A 85 -3.84 -1.88 6.46
C ILE A 85 -2.97 -2.35 7.64
N ALA A 86 -3.53 -2.29 8.84
CA ALA A 86 -3.09 -3.04 9.99
C ALA A 86 -3.74 -4.43 9.98
N ALA A 87 -2.97 -5.48 10.26
CA ALA A 87 -3.50 -6.82 10.42
C ALA A 87 -4.24 -6.95 11.77
N SER A 88 -5.27 -7.79 11.82
CA SER A 88 -5.93 -8.19 13.07
C SER A 88 -5.60 -9.64 13.42
N SER A 89 -5.55 -9.94 14.72
CA SER A 89 -5.51 -11.31 15.25
C SER A 89 -6.91 -11.95 15.36
N ARG A 90 -7.88 -11.48 14.56
CA ARG A 90 -9.24 -12.04 14.48
C ARG A 90 -9.68 -12.16 13.02
N ASP A 91 -10.06 -13.37 12.62
CA ASP A 91 -10.52 -13.65 11.25
C ASP A 91 -11.70 -12.78 10.84
N SER A 92 -12.74 -12.69 11.67
CA SER A 92 -13.95 -11.91 11.36
C SER A 92 -13.63 -10.43 11.09
N THR A 93 -12.66 -9.86 11.79
CA THR A 93 -12.22 -8.47 11.58
C THR A 93 -11.49 -8.31 10.24
N ASN A 94 -10.57 -9.22 9.90
CA ASN A 94 -9.85 -9.18 8.64
C ASN A 94 -10.78 -9.41 7.43
N ILE A 95 -11.69 -10.39 7.51
CA ILE A 95 -12.67 -10.65 6.45
C ILE A 95 -13.57 -9.44 6.25
N LYS A 96 -14.13 -8.87 7.32
CA LYS A 96 -14.97 -7.67 7.21
C LYS A 96 -14.21 -6.51 6.56
N LYS A 97 -12.97 -6.26 6.98
CA LYS A 97 -12.14 -5.17 6.45
C LYS A 97 -11.91 -5.33 4.95
N LEU A 98 -11.52 -6.53 4.49
CA LEU A 98 -11.27 -6.77 3.06
C LEU A 98 -12.56 -6.73 2.24
N THR A 99 -13.70 -7.18 2.80
CA THR A 99 -15.02 -7.01 2.15
C THR A 99 -15.34 -5.53 1.94
N ASP A 100 -15.18 -4.70 2.97
CA ASP A 100 -15.42 -3.26 2.89
C ASP A 100 -14.49 -2.59 1.85
N ILE A 101 -13.21 -2.96 1.82
CA ILE A 101 -12.23 -2.49 0.82
C ILE A 101 -12.66 -2.91 -0.60
N LYS A 102 -13.08 -4.17 -0.77
CA LYS A 102 -13.50 -4.69 -2.08
C LYS A 102 -14.75 -3.99 -2.59
N ALA A 103 -15.69 -3.65 -1.72
CA ALA A 103 -16.88 -2.87 -2.07
C ALA A 103 -16.52 -1.46 -2.58
N SER A 104 -15.41 -0.87 -2.12
CA SER A 104 -14.88 0.39 -2.65
C SER A 104 -14.06 0.25 -3.94
N GLY A 105 -13.95 -0.97 -4.50
CA GLY A 105 -13.19 -1.27 -5.72
C GLY A 105 -11.75 -1.76 -5.48
N GLY A 106 -11.33 -1.91 -4.22
CA GLY A 106 -10.01 -2.42 -3.88
C GLY A 106 -9.84 -3.91 -4.18
N ASP A 107 -8.69 -4.30 -4.68
CA ASP A 107 -8.33 -5.70 -4.96
C ASP A 107 -7.03 -6.13 -4.26
N THR A 108 -6.35 -5.19 -3.60
CA THR A 108 -5.02 -5.41 -3.02
C THR A 108 -4.95 -4.82 -1.61
N VAL A 109 -4.34 -5.54 -0.68
CA VAL A 109 -4.02 -5.03 0.67
C VAL A 109 -2.54 -5.25 0.98
N ILE A 110 -1.95 -4.32 1.73
CA ILE A 110 -0.53 -4.31 2.07
C ILE A 110 -0.39 -4.07 3.58
N THR A 111 0.45 -4.83 4.27
CA THR A 111 0.78 -4.57 5.68
C THR A 111 2.21 -4.06 5.84
N PHE A 112 2.43 -3.28 6.89
CA PHE A 112 3.79 -2.94 7.32
C PHE A 112 4.46 -4.14 7.98
N GLY A 113 5.77 -4.23 7.80
CA GLY A 113 6.59 -5.21 8.50
C GLY A 113 6.84 -4.82 9.96
N THR A 114 7.28 -5.79 10.75
CA THR A 114 7.73 -5.61 12.13
C THR A 114 9.25 -5.38 12.16
N LEU A 115 9.72 -4.67 13.18
CA LEU A 115 11.15 -4.42 13.37
C LEU A 115 11.80 -5.62 14.07
N LEU A 116 12.97 -6.05 13.56
CA LEU A 116 13.91 -6.89 14.29
C LEU A 116 14.76 -5.97 15.17
N GLN A 117 14.46 -5.94 16.46
CA GLN A 117 15.02 -4.97 17.40
C GLN A 117 16.14 -5.61 18.23
N PRO A 118 17.35 -5.03 18.27
CA PRO A 118 18.35 -5.41 19.26
C PRO A 118 17.79 -5.30 20.68
N ALA A 119 18.14 -6.26 21.52
CA ALA A 119 17.67 -6.37 22.89
C ALA A 119 18.83 -6.73 23.83
N THR A 120 18.63 -6.40 25.10
CA THR A 120 19.37 -6.99 26.23
C THR A 120 18.55 -8.14 26.81
N LEU A 121 19.20 -9.02 27.58
CA LEU A 121 18.50 -10.13 28.24
C LEU A 121 17.39 -9.60 29.17
N GLU A 122 17.63 -8.47 29.83
CA GLU A 122 16.73 -7.79 30.75
C GLU A 122 15.55 -7.11 30.04
N SER A 123 15.67 -6.84 28.73
CA SER A 123 14.61 -6.23 27.93
C SER A 123 13.75 -7.25 27.16
N LEU A 124 14.09 -8.54 27.23
CA LEU A 124 13.25 -9.59 26.65
C LEU A 124 11.95 -9.73 27.45
N PRO A 125 10.86 -10.26 26.85
CA PRO A 125 9.61 -10.45 27.57
C PRO A 125 9.80 -11.32 28.83
N ASP A 126 9.41 -10.79 29.99
CA ASP A 126 9.56 -11.45 31.29
C ASP A 126 8.76 -12.77 31.37
N ASP A 127 7.65 -12.85 30.62
CA ASP A 127 6.81 -14.05 30.55
C ASP A 127 7.34 -15.09 29.55
N CYS A 128 8.43 -14.84 28.82
CA CYS A 128 9.08 -15.85 28.01
C CYS A 128 10.05 -16.67 28.87
N GLU A 129 9.56 -17.76 29.45
CA GLU A 129 10.31 -18.60 30.39
C GLU A 129 10.27 -20.10 30.02
N ILE A 130 11.37 -20.80 30.29
CA ILE A 130 11.49 -22.26 30.23
C ILE A 130 12.11 -22.69 31.56
N ASP A 131 11.40 -23.53 32.33
CA ASP A 131 11.83 -24.04 33.63
C ASP A 131 12.32 -22.95 34.59
N GLY A 132 11.57 -21.84 34.67
CA GLY A 132 11.88 -20.69 35.54
C GLY A 132 13.10 -19.87 35.11
N LYS A 133 13.62 -20.08 33.90
CA LYS A 133 14.70 -19.28 33.29
C LYS A 133 14.17 -18.53 32.08
N ASN A 134 14.71 -17.34 31.82
CA ASN A 134 14.44 -16.64 30.57
C ASN A 134 14.66 -17.56 29.36
N CYS A 135 13.67 -17.62 28.48
CA CYS A 135 13.60 -18.57 27.38
C CYS A 135 14.77 -18.46 26.40
N ALA A 136 15.32 -17.26 26.19
CA ALA A 136 16.45 -17.04 25.30
C ALA A 136 17.73 -17.69 25.86
N ARG A 137 17.95 -17.55 27.17
CA ARG A 137 19.07 -18.22 27.87
C ARG A 137 18.89 -19.73 27.89
N ALA A 138 17.68 -20.21 28.15
CA ALA A 138 17.38 -21.64 28.14
C ALA A 138 17.57 -22.28 26.75
N ALA A 139 17.13 -21.60 25.68
CA ALA A 139 17.30 -22.08 24.31
C ALA A 139 18.77 -22.05 23.84
N ALA A 140 19.51 -20.99 24.20
CA ALA A 140 20.94 -20.90 23.90
C ALA A 140 21.74 -22.04 24.57
N GLY A 141 21.37 -22.43 25.78
CA GLY A 141 22.05 -23.48 26.52
C GLY A 141 23.51 -23.09 26.79
N SER A 142 24.46 -23.89 26.30
CA SER A 142 25.90 -23.68 26.51
C SER A 142 26.60 -22.85 25.43
N VAL A 143 25.89 -22.38 24.39
CA VAL A 143 26.54 -21.59 23.33
C VAL A 143 26.81 -20.16 23.78
N SER A 144 27.84 -19.54 23.19
CA SER A 144 28.12 -18.13 23.41
C SER A 144 27.14 -17.26 22.64
N VAL A 145 26.36 -16.44 23.35
CA VAL A 145 25.44 -15.47 22.73
C VAL A 145 26.18 -14.16 22.45
N ASP A 146 26.12 -13.68 21.21
CA ASP A 146 26.64 -12.39 20.78
C ASP A 146 25.63 -11.28 21.06
N ARG A 147 24.39 -11.43 20.57
CA ARG A 147 23.30 -10.46 20.77
C ARG A 147 21.94 -11.14 20.95
N TYR A 148 21.04 -10.43 21.61
CA TYR A 148 19.62 -10.78 21.68
C TYR A 148 18.81 -9.84 20.79
N PHE A 149 17.69 -10.34 20.29
CA PHE A 149 16.75 -9.57 19.49
C PHE A 149 15.30 -9.92 19.84
N THR A 150 14.40 -8.99 19.57
CA THR A 150 12.95 -9.23 19.58
C THR A 150 12.35 -8.99 18.19
N PHE A 151 11.33 -9.78 17.86
CA PHE A 151 10.46 -9.58 16.70
C PHE A 151 9.03 -9.88 17.12
N LEU A 152 8.38 -8.88 17.71
CA LEU A 152 7.06 -9.04 18.32
C LEU A 152 5.96 -8.64 17.33
N ASP A 153 5.71 -9.52 16.36
CA ASP A 153 4.72 -9.30 15.28
C ASP A 153 3.30 -9.73 15.64
N GLY A 154 3.10 -10.28 16.84
CA GLY A 154 1.81 -10.81 17.27
C GLY A 154 1.39 -12.07 16.51
N SER A 155 2.32 -12.78 15.85
CA SER A 155 2.06 -14.07 15.24
C SER A 155 2.43 -15.20 16.20
N ASN A 156 1.68 -16.30 16.13
CA ASN A 156 2.04 -17.55 16.79
C ASN A 156 2.82 -18.42 15.80
N TRP A 157 4.13 -18.22 15.73
CA TRP A 157 5.00 -18.95 14.81
C TRP A 157 4.92 -20.45 15.13
N ALA A 158 4.42 -21.23 14.18
CA ALA A 158 4.19 -22.66 14.33
C ALA A 158 5.51 -23.45 14.33
N ALA A 159 5.45 -24.77 14.57
CA ALA A 159 6.64 -25.63 14.55
C ALA A 159 7.45 -25.55 13.25
N SER A 160 6.82 -25.16 12.14
CA SER A 160 7.46 -24.89 10.83
C SER A 160 8.53 -23.79 10.86
N ALA A 161 8.46 -22.89 11.85
CA ALA A 161 9.47 -21.86 12.08
C ALA A 161 10.75 -22.39 12.75
N LEU A 162 10.65 -23.48 13.51
CA LEU A 162 11.77 -24.06 14.25
C LEU A 162 12.57 -24.96 13.31
N GLN A 163 13.81 -24.57 13.00
CA GLN A 163 14.63 -25.26 12.01
C GLN A 163 15.95 -25.76 12.58
N CYS A 164 16.39 -25.20 13.71
CA CYS A 164 17.60 -25.59 14.38
C CYS A 164 17.34 -26.39 15.66
N PRO A 165 18.25 -27.30 16.05
CA PRO A 165 18.09 -28.11 17.27
C PRO A 165 17.95 -27.31 18.57
N ARG A 166 18.37 -26.05 18.57
CA ARG A 166 18.26 -25.12 19.71
C ARG A 166 17.05 -24.20 19.64
N ASP A 167 16.30 -24.20 18.55
CA ASP A 167 15.07 -23.42 18.45
C ASP A 167 14.03 -23.99 19.42
N ARG A 168 13.24 -23.13 20.04
CA ARG A 168 12.23 -23.54 21.03
C ARG A 168 10.91 -22.84 20.74
N LYS A 169 9.82 -23.57 20.98
CA LYS A 169 8.51 -22.97 21.19
C LYS A 169 8.27 -22.85 22.68
N VAL A 170 7.74 -21.71 23.10
CA VAL A 170 7.43 -21.41 24.50
C VAL A 170 5.98 -20.98 24.58
N SER A 171 5.26 -21.48 25.57
CA SER A 171 3.92 -21.02 25.89
C SER A 171 3.82 -20.85 27.39
N ASN A 172 3.62 -19.61 27.82
CA ASN A 172 3.59 -19.25 29.24
C ASN A 172 2.61 -18.10 29.46
N ASN A 173 1.87 -18.12 30.57
CA ASN A 173 0.85 -17.12 30.91
C ASN A 173 -0.14 -16.78 29.77
N GLY A 174 -0.48 -17.76 28.94
CA GLY A 174 -1.39 -17.59 27.81
C GLY A 174 -0.79 -16.84 26.61
N GLN A 175 0.51 -16.57 26.60
CA GLN A 175 1.28 -16.05 25.46
C GLN A 175 2.09 -17.16 24.79
N SER A 176 2.40 -16.99 23.51
CA SER A 176 3.24 -17.90 22.73
C SER A 176 4.43 -17.17 22.12
N TYR A 177 5.61 -17.77 22.28
CA TYR A 177 6.86 -17.29 21.71
C TYR A 177 7.56 -18.40 20.93
N SER A 178 8.31 -18.01 19.90
CA SER A 178 9.33 -18.84 19.28
C SER A 178 10.70 -18.22 19.53
N VAL A 179 11.64 -19.02 20.01
CA VAL A 179 13.02 -18.60 20.25
C VAL A 179 13.88 -19.22 19.17
N LEU A 180 14.50 -18.38 18.34
CA LEU A 180 15.35 -18.79 17.23
C LEU A 180 16.82 -18.54 17.60
N VAL A 181 17.68 -19.56 17.44
CA VAL A 181 19.11 -19.46 17.73
C VAL A 181 19.89 -19.48 16.41
N LEU A 182 20.33 -18.31 15.97
CA LEU A 182 20.94 -18.08 14.66
C LEU A 182 22.47 -18.04 14.75
N PRO A 183 23.21 -18.76 13.89
CA PRO A 183 24.67 -18.69 13.90
C PRO A 183 25.13 -17.30 13.47
N LYS A 184 26.07 -16.69 14.22
CA LYS A 184 26.59 -15.36 13.89
C LYS A 184 27.36 -15.36 12.56
N VAL A 185 28.19 -16.39 12.37
CA VAL A 185 28.97 -16.65 11.16
C VAL A 185 28.96 -18.14 10.91
N GLY A 186 28.49 -18.58 9.74
CA GLY A 186 28.45 -19.99 9.38
C GLY A 186 27.27 -20.31 8.48
N THR A 187 26.93 -21.59 8.40
CA THR A 187 25.88 -22.11 7.51
C THR A 187 24.89 -22.96 8.28
N GLY A 188 23.60 -22.85 7.94
CA GLY A 188 22.54 -23.62 8.57
C GLY A 188 22.36 -23.28 10.05
N CYS A 189 22.70 -24.22 10.93
CA CYS A 189 22.54 -24.09 12.40
C CYS A 189 23.88 -24.07 13.15
N SER A 190 25.00 -24.07 12.43
CA SER A 190 26.34 -24.20 12.99
C SER A 190 27.11 -22.90 12.84
N SER A 191 27.65 -22.40 13.94
CA SER A 191 28.50 -21.21 13.96
C SER A 191 29.97 -21.61 13.93
N SER A 192 30.71 -21.08 12.97
CA SER A 192 32.15 -21.31 12.76
C SER A 192 33.02 -20.70 13.87
N ASN A 193 32.55 -19.65 14.54
CA ASN A 193 33.24 -18.99 15.65
C ASN A 193 32.60 -19.28 17.02
N GLY A 194 31.65 -20.22 17.08
CA GLY A 194 30.93 -20.58 18.30
C GLY A 194 29.95 -19.53 18.85
N LYS A 195 29.78 -18.39 18.17
CA LYS A 195 28.87 -17.31 18.58
C LYS A 195 27.52 -17.36 17.87
N TYR A 196 26.46 -17.02 18.59
CA TYR A 196 25.08 -17.07 18.11
C TYR A 196 24.31 -15.79 18.47
N ASP A 197 23.40 -15.38 17.60
CA ASP A 197 22.38 -14.39 17.91
C ASP A 197 21.07 -15.11 18.28
N VAL A 198 20.35 -14.60 19.27
CA VAL A 198 19.09 -15.20 19.73
C VAL A 198 17.93 -14.24 19.48
N VAL A 199 16.89 -14.69 18.78
CA VAL A 199 15.71 -13.89 18.45
C VAL A 199 14.49 -14.45 19.16
N VAL A 200 13.83 -13.63 19.98
CA VAL A 200 12.51 -13.94 20.57
C VAL A 200 11.42 -13.37 19.68
N VAL A 201 10.59 -14.25 19.13
CA VAL A 201 9.58 -13.97 18.13
C VAL A 201 8.18 -14.20 18.71
N GLY A 202 7.21 -13.35 18.34
CA GLY A 202 5.79 -13.56 18.67
C GLY A 202 5.27 -12.62 19.77
N GLY A 203 4.76 -13.19 20.87
CA GLY A 203 4.12 -12.41 21.94
C GLY A 203 2.62 -12.18 21.76
N ALA A 204 1.98 -13.01 20.94
CA ALA A 204 0.52 -13.08 20.87
C ALA A 204 -0.02 -14.16 21.80
N SER A 205 -1.31 -13.98 22.14
CA SER A 205 -2.03 -14.99 22.92
C SER A 205 -1.91 -16.34 22.23
N SER A 206 -1.76 -17.41 23.01
CA SER A 206 -1.61 -18.78 22.48
C SER A 206 -2.82 -19.22 21.65
N SER A 207 -3.98 -18.59 21.82
CA SER A 207 -5.22 -18.80 21.05
C SER A 207 -5.40 -17.82 19.88
N ALA A 208 -4.52 -16.84 19.71
CA ALA A 208 -4.60 -15.88 18.61
C ALA A 208 -4.32 -16.56 17.27
N VAL A 209 -5.06 -16.18 16.24
CA VAL A 209 -4.75 -16.57 14.86
C VAL A 209 -3.53 -15.78 14.38
N ASP A 210 -2.71 -16.40 13.54
CA ASP A 210 -1.64 -15.67 12.85
C ASP A 210 -2.26 -14.59 11.95
N PRO A 211 -1.99 -13.29 12.19
CA PRO A 211 -2.56 -12.20 11.41
C PRO A 211 -2.24 -12.30 9.91
N SER A 212 -1.04 -12.79 9.54
CA SER A 212 -0.64 -12.95 8.13
C SER A 212 -1.47 -14.06 7.46
N ARG A 213 -1.62 -15.21 8.13
CA ARG A 213 -2.46 -16.31 7.65
C ARG A 213 -3.91 -15.88 7.49
N SER A 214 -4.44 -15.18 8.48
CA SER A 214 -5.82 -14.69 8.50
C SER A 214 -6.11 -13.76 7.32
N LEU A 215 -5.21 -12.80 7.04
CA LEU A 215 -5.31 -11.92 5.88
C LEU A 215 -5.18 -12.68 4.55
N ALA A 216 -4.24 -13.62 4.45
CA ALA A 216 -4.06 -14.42 3.24
C ALA A 216 -5.30 -15.29 2.93
N LEU A 217 -5.95 -15.86 3.94
CA LEU A 217 -7.22 -16.58 3.82
C LEU A 217 -8.36 -15.66 3.36
N ALA A 218 -8.50 -14.50 4.01
CA ALA A 218 -9.51 -13.51 3.65
C ALA A 218 -9.34 -13.02 2.20
N ALA A 219 -8.10 -12.72 1.81
CA ALA A 219 -7.75 -12.31 0.45
C ALA A 219 -8.04 -13.42 -0.56
N THR A 220 -7.71 -14.68 -0.24
CA THR A 220 -8.05 -15.84 -1.08
C THR A 220 -9.55 -15.95 -1.29
N LYS A 221 -10.34 -15.90 -0.20
CA LYS A 221 -11.81 -15.99 -0.25
C LYS A 221 -12.43 -14.88 -1.11
N LEU A 222 -11.84 -13.69 -1.09
CA LEU A 222 -12.33 -12.52 -1.79
C LEU A 222 -11.67 -12.32 -3.17
N GLY A 223 -10.77 -13.20 -3.62
CA GLY A 223 -10.04 -13.02 -4.87
C GLY A 223 -9.19 -11.74 -4.90
N MET A 224 -8.65 -11.35 -3.75
CA MET A 224 -7.78 -10.19 -3.57
C MET A 224 -6.31 -10.63 -3.42
N LYS A 225 -5.40 -9.68 -3.58
CA LYS A 225 -3.95 -9.84 -3.35
C LYS A 225 -3.55 -9.26 -2.00
N PHE A 226 -2.79 -10.01 -1.23
CA PHE A 226 -2.20 -9.56 0.03
C PHE A 226 -0.68 -9.54 -0.09
N PHE A 227 -0.07 -8.41 0.28
CA PHE A 227 1.37 -8.25 0.42
C PHE A 227 1.74 -8.12 1.91
N ALA A 228 2.45 -9.11 2.43
CA ALA A 228 2.85 -9.15 3.83
C ALA A 228 4.10 -8.29 4.08
N GLY A 229 4.13 -7.51 5.15
CA GLY A 229 5.30 -6.73 5.52
C GLY A 229 6.52 -7.59 5.85
N MET A 230 7.67 -7.24 5.26
CA MET A 230 8.97 -7.88 5.53
C MET A 230 9.56 -7.42 6.86
N PRO A 231 10.34 -8.27 7.56
CA PRO A 231 11.17 -7.81 8.67
C PRO A 231 12.05 -6.62 8.27
N ALA A 232 12.20 -5.65 9.16
CA ALA A 232 13.08 -4.51 8.95
C ALA A 232 14.01 -4.28 10.13
N PRO A 233 15.22 -3.72 9.91
CA PRO A 233 16.06 -3.29 11.02
C PRO A 233 15.46 -2.06 11.70
N ILE A 234 15.92 -1.76 12.92
CA ILE A 234 15.70 -0.45 13.53
C ILE A 234 16.42 0.63 12.72
N LYS A 235 16.08 1.88 13.00
CA LYS A 235 16.78 3.04 12.44
C LYS A 235 18.17 3.17 13.06
N SER A 236 19.14 3.60 12.26
CA SER A 236 20.48 3.93 12.76
C SER A 236 20.41 5.05 13.79
N ALA A 237 21.20 4.92 14.87
CA ALA A 237 21.32 5.97 15.88
C ALA A 237 22.01 7.23 15.35
N GLU A 238 22.93 7.08 14.38
CA GLU A 238 23.66 8.20 13.78
C GLU A 238 22.84 8.92 12.72
N LEU A 239 22.13 8.16 11.88
CA LEU A 239 21.29 8.68 10.80
C LEU A 239 19.90 8.04 10.89
N PRO A 240 18.95 8.62 11.65
CA PRO A 240 17.64 8.03 11.93
C PRO A 240 16.71 7.80 10.72
N TYR A 241 17.14 8.20 9.52
CA TYR A 241 16.44 7.95 8.26
C TYR A 241 17.06 6.77 7.47
N LEU A 242 18.15 6.17 7.96
CA LEU A 242 18.79 4.98 7.40
C LEU A 242 18.60 3.77 8.31
N PRO A 243 18.64 2.55 7.76
CA PRO A 243 18.62 1.33 8.56
C PRO A 243 19.90 1.19 9.41
N ASP A 244 19.78 0.59 10.60
CA ASP A 244 20.95 0.12 11.35
C ASP A 244 21.55 -1.09 10.63
N VAL A 245 22.79 -0.93 10.20
CA VAL A 245 23.51 -1.94 9.41
C VAL A 245 24.39 -2.85 10.28
N SER A 246 24.47 -2.61 11.59
CA SER A 246 25.41 -3.30 12.49
C SER A 246 25.10 -4.78 12.72
N TYR A 247 23.96 -5.28 12.24
CA TYR A 247 23.51 -6.67 12.36
C TYR A 247 22.86 -7.21 11.07
N GLN A 248 23.27 -6.71 9.90
CA GLN A 248 22.72 -7.14 8.60
C GLN A 248 22.81 -8.67 8.37
N GLY A 249 23.90 -9.32 8.79
CA GLY A 249 24.02 -10.77 8.68
C GLY A 249 22.93 -11.53 9.45
N THR A 250 22.63 -11.09 10.68
CA THR A 250 21.53 -11.63 11.49
C THR A 250 20.17 -11.38 10.85
N LEU A 251 19.94 -10.16 10.35
CA LEU A 251 18.70 -9.80 9.66
C LEU A 251 18.48 -10.63 8.38
N ALA A 252 19.54 -10.91 7.61
CA ALA A 252 19.47 -11.75 6.43
C ALA A 252 19.05 -13.18 6.80
N LEU A 253 19.70 -13.80 7.78
CA LEU A 253 19.32 -15.14 8.28
C LEU A 253 17.89 -15.17 8.83
N PHE A 254 17.51 -14.15 9.59
CA PHE A 254 16.15 -14.03 10.11
C PHE A 254 15.12 -13.87 8.98
N THR A 255 15.42 -13.08 7.94
CA THR A 255 14.57 -12.93 6.76
C THR A 255 14.32 -14.27 6.09
N GLU A 256 15.34 -15.13 5.95
CA GLU A 256 15.16 -16.47 5.37
C GLU A 256 14.28 -17.36 6.24
N ARG A 257 14.43 -17.30 7.57
CA ARG A 257 13.56 -18.02 8.52
C ARG A 257 12.12 -17.54 8.41
N PHE A 258 11.90 -16.23 8.37
CA PHE A 258 10.59 -15.62 8.16
C PHE A 258 9.95 -16.11 6.85
N LEU A 259 10.66 -16.01 5.73
CA LEU A 259 10.12 -16.42 4.43
C LEU A 259 9.84 -17.92 4.37
N THR A 260 10.68 -18.74 4.99
CA THR A 260 10.43 -20.20 5.07
C THR A 260 9.19 -20.51 5.89
N TYR A 261 8.97 -19.79 6.99
CA TYR A 261 7.73 -19.89 7.76
C TYR A 261 6.52 -19.50 6.91
N GLN A 262 6.59 -18.37 6.20
CA GLN A 262 5.53 -17.94 5.30
C GLN A 262 5.25 -18.99 4.21
N ALA A 263 6.28 -19.56 3.60
CA ALA A 263 6.16 -20.59 2.58
C ALA A 263 5.47 -21.87 3.09
N LYS A 264 5.77 -22.29 4.32
CA LYS A 264 5.22 -23.52 4.90
C LYS A 264 3.84 -23.33 5.51
N THR A 265 3.54 -22.14 6.02
CA THR A 265 2.37 -21.92 6.88
C THR A 265 1.36 -20.95 6.30
N ASN A 266 1.78 -20.01 5.45
CA ASN A 266 0.92 -18.91 4.99
C ASN A 266 0.83 -18.80 3.46
N ASP A 267 1.44 -19.73 2.72
CA ASP A 267 1.46 -19.74 1.26
C ASP A 267 0.11 -20.15 0.65
N LEU A 268 -0.82 -19.19 0.67
CA LEU A 268 -2.16 -19.30 0.11
C LEU A 268 -2.25 -18.47 -1.17
N PRO A 269 -3.20 -18.75 -2.09
CA PRO A 269 -3.36 -17.98 -3.31
C PRO A 269 -3.47 -16.46 -3.11
N GLY A 270 -4.10 -16.04 -2.00
CA GLY A 270 -4.21 -14.63 -1.62
C GLY A 270 -2.90 -13.98 -1.19
N LEU A 271 -1.89 -14.73 -0.72
CA LEU A 271 -0.55 -14.19 -0.45
C LEU A 271 0.16 -13.96 -1.80
N ALA A 272 0.14 -12.72 -2.26
CA ALA A 272 0.69 -12.34 -3.56
C ALA A 272 2.18 -11.98 -3.50
N GLY A 273 2.66 -11.57 -2.33
CA GLY A 273 4.00 -11.05 -2.20
C GLY A 273 4.32 -10.43 -0.85
N PHE A 274 5.38 -9.63 -0.85
CA PHE A 274 5.90 -8.98 0.34
C PHE A 274 6.13 -7.48 0.16
N TYR A 275 6.05 -6.72 1.24
CA TYR A 275 6.29 -5.28 1.26
C TYR A 275 7.55 -4.94 2.08
N HIS A 276 8.48 -4.18 1.51
CA HIS A 276 9.65 -3.72 2.25
C HIS A 276 9.29 -2.51 3.12
N HIS A 277 9.46 -2.64 4.43
CA HIS A 277 9.09 -1.61 5.40
C HIS A 277 10.04 -0.39 5.40
N THR A 278 11.34 -0.58 5.15
CA THR A 278 12.30 0.53 5.16
C THR A 278 12.08 1.40 3.93
N GLU A 279 11.72 2.67 4.14
CA GLU A 279 11.44 3.62 3.06
C GLU A 279 12.67 4.48 2.73
N MET A 280 12.74 4.96 1.49
CA MET A 280 13.74 5.94 1.05
C MET A 280 13.10 6.97 0.12
N PRO A 281 13.66 8.19 0.01
CA PRO A 281 13.27 9.12 -1.04
C PRO A 281 13.59 8.55 -2.42
N LEU A 282 12.88 9.02 -3.43
CA LEU A 282 13.13 8.69 -4.83
C LEU A 282 14.38 9.42 -5.35
N THR A 283 15.56 9.07 -4.85
CA THR A 283 16.82 9.79 -5.10
C THR A 283 17.91 8.89 -5.67
N ASP A 284 18.86 9.47 -6.39
CA ASP A 284 20.08 8.84 -6.86
C ASP A 284 21.25 8.95 -5.88
N SER A 285 21.06 9.56 -4.70
CA SER A 285 22.10 9.73 -3.69
C SER A 285 22.66 8.39 -3.17
N PRO A 286 24.00 8.23 -3.05
CA PRO A 286 24.62 7.04 -2.46
C PRO A 286 24.38 6.91 -0.95
N ALA A 287 23.88 7.95 -0.28
CA ALA A 287 23.55 7.89 1.15
C ALA A 287 22.51 6.81 1.49
N PHE A 288 21.73 6.36 0.51
CA PHE A 288 20.68 5.35 0.66
C PHE A 288 21.09 3.95 0.17
N ASP A 289 22.39 3.71 -0.09
CA ASP A 289 22.88 2.41 -0.58
C ASP A 289 22.59 1.27 0.41
N SER A 290 22.58 1.56 1.71
CA SER A 290 22.20 0.59 2.73
C SER A 290 20.75 0.13 2.63
N VAL A 291 19.84 1.00 2.15
CA VAL A 291 18.44 0.63 1.87
C VAL A 291 18.36 -0.24 0.63
N LEU A 292 19.07 0.12 -0.44
CA LEU A 292 19.11 -0.66 -1.68
C LEU A 292 19.73 -2.06 -1.47
N ALA A 293 20.78 -2.16 -0.65
CA ALA A 293 21.38 -3.44 -0.26
C ALA A 293 20.41 -4.32 0.53
N LEU A 294 19.63 -3.71 1.45
CA LEU A 294 18.57 -4.41 2.16
C LEU A 294 17.49 -4.94 1.20
N TYR A 295 17.00 -4.11 0.28
CA TYR A 295 16.05 -4.54 -0.75
C TYR A 295 16.60 -5.71 -1.58
N SER A 296 17.83 -5.59 -2.09
CA SER A 296 18.47 -6.63 -2.90
C SER A 296 18.59 -7.96 -2.16
N THR A 297 18.98 -7.92 -0.89
CA THR A 297 19.12 -9.12 -0.04
C THR A 297 17.76 -9.80 0.16
N GLN A 298 16.74 -9.01 0.51
CA GLN A 298 15.40 -9.53 0.77
C GLN A 298 14.72 -10.03 -0.51
N ASN A 299 14.89 -9.31 -1.63
CA ASN A 299 14.39 -9.68 -2.95
C ASN A 299 14.98 -11.03 -3.41
N SER A 300 16.30 -11.19 -3.28
CA SER A 300 16.96 -12.45 -3.60
C SER A 300 16.41 -13.62 -2.75
N ALA A 301 16.15 -13.38 -1.46
CA ALA A 301 15.57 -14.38 -0.57
C ALA A 301 14.10 -14.72 -0.94
N ILE A 302 13.28 -13.71 -1.28
CA ILE A 302 11.91 -13.92 -1.77
C ILE A 302 11.93 -14.78 -3.03
N HIS A 303 12.72 -14.39 -4.04
CA HIS A 303 12.79 -15.11 -5.31
C HIS A 303 13.24 -16.56 -5.13
N ARG A 304 14.19 -16.82 -4.23
CA ARG A 304 14.69 -18.17 -3.96
C ARG A 304 13.70 -19.05 -3.20
N ILE A 305 13.02 -18.52 -2.19
CA ILE A 305 12.16 -19.32 -1.28
C ILE A 305 10.72 -19.40 -1.79
N LEU A 306 10.24 -18.35 -2.44
CA LEU A 306 8.86 -18.14 -2.88
C LEU A 306 8.85 -17.54 -4.30
N PRO A 307 9.32 -18.28 -5.33
CA PRO A 307 9.63 -17.74 -6.66
C PRO A 307 8.43 -17.16 -7.43
N THR A 308 7.20 -17.55 -7.07
CA THR A 308 5.96 -17.05 -7.69
C THR A 308 5.46 -15.76 -7.04
N ARG A 309 6.07 -15.33 -5.93
CA ARG A 309 5.65 -14.17 -5.15
C ARG A 309 6.39 -12.91 -5.58
N GLN A 310 5.70 -11.78 -5.46
CA GLN A 310 6.19 -10.47 -5.87
C GLN A 310 6.72 -9.68 -4.68
N ALA A 311 7.36 -8.53 -4.93
CA ALA A 311 7.67 -7.56 -3.89
C ALA A 311 7.07 -6.18 -4.21
N VAL A 312 6.85 -5.40 -3.16
CA VAL A 312 6.44 -3.99 -3.22
C VAL A 312 7.41 -3.17 -2.38
N VAL A 313 7.91 -2.08 -2.95
CA VAL A 313 8.60 -1.01 -2.22
C VAL A 313 7.80 0.28 -2.40
N SER A 314 7.86 1.19 -1.44
CA SER A 314 7.11 2.46 -1.51
C SER A 314 8.00 3.67 -1.23
N PRO A 315 8.93 4.03 -2.15
CA PRO A 315 9.76 5.22 -1.99
C PRO A 315 8.91 6.50 -2.06
N PHE A 316 9.39 7.63 -1.55
CA PHE A 316 8.61 8.88 -1.52
C PHE A 316 9.20 10.02 -2.36
N ILE A 317 8.33 10.88 -2.89
CA ILE A 317 8.72 12.16 -3.49
C ILE A 317 8.98 13.19 -2.39
N ASP A 318 10.03 14.00 -2.59
CA ASP A 318 10.18 15.29 -1.91
C ASP A 318 10.42 16.35 -2.98
N ALA A 319 9.37 17.04 -3.38
CA ALA A 319 9.38 18.01 -4.46
C ALA A 319 9.62 19.44 -3.99
N ARG A 320 9.88 19.68 -2.70
CA ARG A 320 9.97 21.04 -2.16
C ARG A 320 11.17 21.81 -2.72
N VAL A 321 11.02 23.10 -2.96
CA VAL A 321 12.14 23.97 -3.34
C VAL A 321 13.17 24.03 -2.21
N GLY A 322 14.46 24.00 -2.56
CA GLY A 322 15.60 24.10 -1.64
C GLY A 322 16.11 22.77 -1.09
N THR A 323 15.22 21.85 -0.69
CA THR A 323 15.59 20.54 -0.10
C THR A 323 15.12 19.33 -0.91
N GLY A 324 14.32 19.56 -1.95
CA GLY A 324 13.71 18.52 -2.75
C GLY A 324 14.63 17.87 -3.77
N ILE A 325 14.05 16.90 -4.45
CA ILE A 325 14.64 16.02 -5.45
C ILE A 325 14.01 16.42 -6.77
N SER A 326 14.80 16.72 -7.80
CA SER A 326 14.27 17.02 -9.13
C SER A 326 13.70 15.76 -9.82
N PRO A 327 12.78 15.89 -10.80
CA PRO A 327 12.34 14.77 -11.64
C PRO A 327 13.47 13.94 -12.28
N ASP A 328 14.58 14.57 -12.70
CA ASP A 328 15.76 13.84 -13.23
C ASP A 328 16.37 12.88 -12.20
N LYS A 329 16.68 13.38 -11.00
CA LYS A 329 17.13 12.55 -9.87
C LYS A 329 16.12 11.47 -9.49
N ALA A 330 14.82 11.75 -9.59
CA ALA A 330 13.77 10.76 -9.37
C ALA A 330 13.79 9.63 -10.43
N SER A 331 14.01 9.97 -11.69
CA SER A 331 14.19 8.99 -12.78
C SER A 331 15.40 8.07 -12.52
N LYS A 332 16.53 8.64 -12.11
CA LYS A 332 17.72 7.88 -11.74
C LYS A 332 17.50 7.03 -10.49
N GLY A 333 16.89 7.60 -9.46
CA GLY A 333 16.59 6.93 -8.20
C GLY A 333 15.69 5.72 -8.38
N ILE A 334 14.61 5.84 -9.17
CA ILE A 334 13.73 4.69 -9.40
C ILE A 334 14.42 3.56 -10.15
N ARG A 335 15.33 3.88 -11.09
CA ARG A 335 16.12 2.88 -11.80
C ARG A 335 17.01 2.09 -10.85
N ARG A 336 17.64 2.76 -9.89
CA ARG A 336 18.47 2.11 -8.85
C ARG A 336 17.64 1.18 -7.97
N ILE A 337 16.43 1.59 -7.59
CA ILE A 337 15.50 0.73 -6.83
C ILE A 337 15.10 -0.49 -7.68
N ALA A 338 14.74 -0.29 -8.95
CA ALA A 338 14.36 -1.37 -9.86
C ALA A 338 15.46 -2.43 -10.04
N GLN A 339 16.73 -2.01 -10.05
CA GLN A 339 17.89 -2.90 -10.14
C GLN A 339 18.07 -3.84 -8.92
N THR A 340 17.37 -3.59 -7.82
CA THR A 340 17.38 -4.48 -6.64
C THR A 340 16.48 -5.71 -6.80
N SER A 341 15.76 -5.85 -7.91
CA SER A 341 14.72 -6.87 -8.09
C SER A 341 15.21 -8.32 -7.95
N GLY A 342 16.48 -8.62 -8.26
CA GLY A 342 17.01 -9.98 -8.08
C GLY A 342 16.21 -11.06 -8.84
N GLY A 343 15.56 -10.71 -9.96
CA GLY A 343 14.79 -11.63 -10.79
C GLY A 343 13.29 -11.73 -10.48
N LEU A 344 12.79 -11.05 -9.44
CA LEU A 344 11.35 -11.01 -9.12
C LEU A 344 10.62 -9.81 -9.74
N VAL A 345 9.29 -9.90 -9.81
CA VAL A 345 8.44 -8.77 -10.20
C VAL A 345 8.39 -7.76 -9.04
N LEU A 346 9.20 -6.71 -9.14
CA LEU A 346 9.26 -5.62 -8.17
C LEU A 346 8.27 -4.51 -8.56
N ASN A 347 7.26 -4.29 -7.72
CA ASN A 347 6.34 -3.16 -7.86
C ASN A 347 6.87 -1.98 -7.04
N ILE A 348 7.02 -0.81 -7.66
CA ILE A 348 7.53 0.39 -7.00
C ILE A 348 6.37 1.38 -6.86
N ALA A 349 5.78 1.46 -5.67
CA ALA A 349 4.62 2.29 -5.36
C ALA A 349 5.04 3.65 -4.81
N ILE A 350 5.32 4.63 -5.69
CA ILE A 350 5.84 5.93 -5.26
C ILE A 350 4.81 6.68 -4.40
N GLN A 351 5.19 7.08 -3.19
CA GLN A 351 4.39 7.95 -2.33
C GLN A 351 4.35 9.35 -2.95
N ASP A 352 3.14 9.86 -3.14
CA ASP A 352 2.90 11.13 -3.83
C ASP A 352 3.25 12.36 -2.99
N GLY A 353 3.52 12.18 -1.69
CA GLY A 353 3.99 13.19 -0.76
C GLY A 353 2.96 14.25 -0.39
N MET A 354 1.71 14.16 -0.86
CA MET A 354 0.70 15.19 -0.60
C MET A 354 0.30 15.23 0.86
N GLY A 355 0.05 14.08 1.48
CA GLY A 355 -0.27 13.98 2.89
C GLY A 355 0.83 14.42 3.85
N THR A 356 2.10 14.42 3.41
CA THR A 356 3.23 14.96 4.18
C THR A 356 3.64 16.40 3.81
N GLY A 357 3.00 17.01 2.80
CA GLY A 357 3.37 18.33 2.27
C GLY A 357 4.70 18.33 1.51
N LYS A 358 5.16 17.15 1.07
CA LYS A 358 6.38 16.96 0.28
C LYS A 358 6.12 16.95 -1.22
N GLY A 359 4.90 16.61 -1.65
CA GLY A 359 4.49 16.60 -3.06
C GLY A 359 3.57 17.77 -3.41
N GLY A 360 3.44 18.03 -4.70
CA GLY A 360 2.57 19.06 -5.24
C GLY A 360 1.67 18.51 -6.34
N ALA A 361 0.40 18.27 -6.02
CA ALA A 361 -0.60 17.90 -7.02
C ALA A 361 -1.19 19.18 -7.63
N PHE A 362 -0.62 19.65 -8.74
CA PHE A 362 -1.08 20.82 -9.47
C PHE A 362 -0.78 20.68 -10.96
N HIS A 363 -1.52 21.41 -11.80
CA HIS A 363 -1.23 21.54 -13.23
C HIS A 363 -0.23 22.67 -13.45
N SER A 364 0.58 22.61 -14.50
CA SER A 364 1.60 23.65 -14.77
C SER A 364 1.02 25.09 -14.79
N ARG A 365 -0.21 25.27 -15.25
CA ARG A 365 -0.93 26.57 -15.22
C ARG A 365 -1.26 27.05 -13.79
N GLU A 366 -1.45 26.13 -12.86
CA GLU A 366 -1.72 26.43 -11.45
C GLU A 366 -0.43 26.73 -10.67
N ALA A 367 0.74 26.74 -11.32
CA ALA A 367 2.01 27.07 -10.67
C ALA A 367 2.00 28.45 -9.98
N ASN A 368 1.23 29.41 -10.50
CA ASN A 368 1.06 30.74 -9.91
C ASN A 368 -0.16 30.85 -8.98
N SER A 369 -0.92 29.77 -8.81
CA SER A 369 -2.03 29.69 -7.85
C SER A 369 -1.50 29.34 -6.47
N ALA A 370 -2.23 29.78 -5.44
CA ALA A 370 -1.89 29.46 -4.06
C ALA A 370 -1.81 27.95 -3.83
N VAL A 371 -0.85 27.52 -3.01
CA VAL A 371 -0.80 26.16 -2.46
C VAL A 371 -2.07 25.91 -1.65
N ASP A 372 -2.57 24.67 -1.65
CA ASP A 372 -3.77 24.35 -0.87
C ASP A 372 -3.52 24.59 0.64
N PRO A 373 -4.56 24.94 1.42
CA PRO A 373 -4.39 25.31 2.83
C PRO A 373 -3.75 24.23 3.70
N GLN A 374 -3.90 22.94 3.37
CA GLN A 374 -3.29 21.85 4.15
C GLN A 374 -1.80 21.77 3.86
N ALA A 375 -1.40 21.81 2.58
CA ALA A 375 0.01 21.83 2.19
C ALA A 375 0.73 23.11 2.68
N ALA A 376 0.05 24.27 2.68
CA ALA A 376 0.59 25.53 3.19
C ALA A 376 1.02 25.46 4.67
N THR A 377 0.44 24.57 5.48
CA THR A 377 0.89 24.35 6.88
C THR A 377 2.30 23.77 7.00
N ILE A 378 2.83 23.19 5.90
CA ILE A 378 4.16 22.58 5.85
C ILE A 378 5.15 23.46 5.10
N VAL A 379 4.75 23.99 3.93
CA VAL A 379 5.64 24.77 3.05
C VAL A 379 5.48 26.29 3.20
N GLY A 380 4.55 26.73 4.04
CA GLY A 380 4.16 28.13 4.20
C GLY A 380 3.31 28.64 3.02
N ASP A 381 2.76 29.84 3.19
CA ASP A 381 1.98 30.51 2.15
C ASP A 381 2.83 30.82 0.91
N GLY A 382 2.19 30.83 -0.26
CA GLY A 382 2.82 31.08 -1.56
C GLY A 382 2.13 30.30 -2.68
N THR A 383 2.76 30.27 -3.85
CA THR A 383 2.22 29.57 -5.02
C THR A 383 2.82 28.17 -5.16
N TRP A 384 2.14 27.29 -5.89
CA TRP A 384 2.65 25.93 -6.13
C TRP A 384 4.07 25.93 -6.72
N GLY A 385 4.31 26.73 -7.76
CA GLY A 385 5.60 26.84 -8.43
C GLY A 385 6.69 27.52 -7.59
N SER A 386 6.33 28.31 -6.58
CA SER A 386 7.32 28.87 -5.64
C SER A 386 7.69 27.90 -4.53
N LYS A 387 6.86 26.88 -4.26
CA LYS A 387 7.05 25.92 -3.15
C LYS A 387 7.53 24.55 -3.59
N TYR A 388 7.23 24.15 -4.82
CA TYR A 388 7.58 22.84 -5.37
C TYR A 388 8.32 22.96 -6.70
N LEU A 389 9.33 22.11 -6.88
CA LEU A 389 10.20 22.04 -8.06
C LEU A 389 9.45 21.63 -9.34
N ALA A 390 8.41 20.79 -9.19
CA ALA A 390 7.59 20.29 -10.27
C ALA A 390 6.29 19.68 -9.70
N PRO A 391 5.22 19.58 -10.50
CA PRO A 391 4.02 18.83 -10.11
C PRO A 391 4.28 17.31 -10.07
N ASN A 392 3.48 16.59 -9.30
CA ASN A 392 3.59 15.13 -9.14
C ASN A 392 3.56 14.37 -10.48
N LYS A 393 2.81 14.85 -11.49
CA LYS A 393 2.76 14.24 -12.83
C LYS A 393 4.15 14.15 -13.48
N ASP A 394 5.02 15.12 -13.25
CA ASP A 394 6.37 15.13 -13.82
C ASP A 394 7.26 14.08 -13.16
N TYR A 395 7.11 13.84 -11.85
CA TYR A 395 7.81 12.77 -11.14
C TYR A 395 7.37 11.38 -11.61
N PHE A 396 6.06 11.15 -11.75
CA PHE A 396 5.55 9.87 -12.27
C PHE A 396 5.96 9.63 -13.72
N SER A 397 5.99 10.67 -14.55
CA SER A 397 6.49 10.59 -15.94
C SER A 397 7.98 10.28 -15.98
N ALA A 398 8.79 10.98 -15.19
CA ALA A 398 10.23 10.73 -15.09
C ALA A 398 10.54 9.33 -14.51
N ALA A 399 9.72 8.87 -13.57
CA ALA A 399 9.81 7.53 -13.01
C ALA A 399 9.48 6.45 -14.05
N ALA A 400 8.43 6.63 -14.86
CA ALA A 400 8.09 5.71 -15.94
C ALA A 400 9.23 5.55 -16.95
N VAL A 401 9.91 6.65 -17.31
CA VAL A 401 11.13 6.61 -18.12
C VAL A 401 12.25 5.84 -17.40
N GLY A 402 12.47 6.12 -16.12
CA GLY A 402 13.55 5.52 -15.34
C GLY A 402 13.44 4.00 -15.15
N ILE A 403 12.22 3.46 -15.07
CA ILE A 403 11.99 2.01 -14.94
C ILE A 403 11.97 1.26 -16.27
N SER A 404 11.93 1.95 -17.41
CA SER A 404 11.86 1.30 -18.71
C SER A 404 13.00 0.30 -18.91
N GLY A 405 12.68 -0.90 -19.38
CA GLY A 405 13.63 -1.99 -19.60
C GLY A 405 14.13 -2.71 -18.35
N THR A 406 13.68 -2.35 -17.14
CA THR A 406 14.12 -3.01 -15.89
C THR A 406 13.25 -4.20 -15.47
N GLY A 407 12.05 -4.34 -16.05
CA GLY A 407 11.04 -5.33 -15.65
C GLY A 407 10.27 -4.99 -14.36
N ALA A 408 10.66 -3.94 -13.64
CA ALA A 408 9.88 -3.42 -12.53
C ALA A 408 8.58 -2.76 -13.01
N VAL A 409 7.59 -2.67 -12.12
CA VAL A 409 6.26 -2.10 -12.43
C VAL A 409 6.04 -0.84 -11.61
N LEU A 410 5.74 0.28 -12.29
CA LEU A 410 5.42 1.55 -11.62
C LEU A 410 4.01 1.51 -11.03
N TRP A 411 3.92 1.64 -9.71
CA TRP A 411 2.68 1.89 -8.98
C TRP A 411 2.74 3.30 -8.36
N ALA A 412 1.59 3.82 -7.96
CA ALA A 412 1.48 5.00 -7.12
C ALA A 412 0.98 4.59 -5.73
N ASN A 413 1.59 5.12 -4.67
CA ASN A 413 1.05 5.12 -3.32
C ASN A 413 0.47 6.51 -3.03
N LEU A 414 -0.83 6.67 -3.28
CA LEU A 414 -1.56 7.87 -2.99
C LEU A 414 -1.68 8.04 -1.47
N GLU A 415 -1.16 9.14 -0.91
CA GLU A 415 -1.33 9.41 0.52
C GLU A 415 -2.78 9.81 0.80
N GLY A 416 -3.57 8.88 1.34
CA GLY A 416 -4.99 9.04 1.69
C GLY A 416 -5.21 9.84 2.97
N MET A 417 -4.32 10.78 3.24
CA MET A 417 -4.24 11.61 4.44
C MET A 417 -3.72 13.00 4.07
N ALA A 418 -3.82 13.94 5.00
CA ALA A 418 -3.39 15.32 4.81
C ALA A 418 -2.45 15.75 5.96
N PRO A 419 -1.67 16.83 5.77
CA PRO A 419 -1.06 17.53 6.90
C PRO A 419 -2.12 17.81 7.97
N ALA A 420 -1.78 17.48 9.22
CA ALA A 420 -2.69 17.68 10.34
C ALA A 420 -2.84 19.18 10.63
N THR A 421 -4.08 19.60 10.78
CA THR A 421 -4.50 20.92 11.23
C THR A 421 -5.46 20.74 12.41
N LYS A 422 -5.80 21.83 13.09
CA LYS A 422 -6.82 21.80 14.15
C LYS A 422 -8.22 21.38 13.67
N TRP A 423 -8.47 21.38 12.35
CA TRP A 423 -9.79 21.16 11.77
C TRP A 423 -9.97 19.82 11.09
N ASN A 424 -8.91 19.04 10.90
CA ASN A 424 -8.97 17.75 10.22
C ASN A 424 -8.26 16.65 11.02
N GLY A 425 -8.24 16.75 12.35
CA GLY A 425 -7.61 15.74 13.21
C GLY A 425 -8.19 14.35 12.97
N CYS A 426 -7.35 13.33 13.15
CA CYS A 426 -7.78 11.96 13.01
C CYS A 426 -7.12 11.04 14.06
N ALA A 427 -7.90 10.69 15.09
CA ALA A 427 -7.40 9.98 16.28
C ALA A 427 -6.09 10.60 16.80
N ASP A 428 -5.18 9.78 17.34
CA ASP A 428 -3.86 10.22 17.83
C ASP A 428 -2.80 10.34 16.71
N SER A 429 -3.23 10.46 15.44
CA SER A 429 -2.30 10.58 14.32
C SER A 429 -1.70 11.99 14.21
N ARG A 430 -0.43 12.06 13.82
CA ARG A 430 0.24 13.31 13.39
C ARG A 430 -0.20 13.79 12.00
N ARG A 431 -1.19 13.12 11.40
CA ARG A 431 -1.77 13.42 10.10
C ARG A 431 -3.28 13.54 10.24
N GLY A 432 -3.85 14.36 9.36
CA GLY A 432 -5.27 14.65 9.35
C GLY A 432 -6.03 13.89 8.28
N GLN A 433 -7.35 13.95 8.40
CA GLN A 433 -8.31 13.56 7.38
C GLN A 433 -8.10 14.40 6.12
N THR A 434 -8.09 13.73 4.96
CA THR A 434 -8.14 14.37 3.65
C THR A 434 -9.57 14.33 3.09
N THR A 435 -9.78 14.89 1.91
CA THR A 435 -11.08 14.89 1.22
C THR A 435 -11.00 14.13 -0.09
N LYS A 436 -12.15 13.63 -0.57
CA LYS A 436 -12.22 13.03 -1.91
C LYS A 436 -11.75 14.00 -3.00
N ALA A 437 -12.07 15.29 -2.91
CA ALA A 437 -11.63 16.28 -3.89
C ALA A 437 -10.09 16.37 -3.98
N ARG A 438 -9.40 16.26 -2.83
CA ARG A 438 -7.93 16.23 -2.81
C ARG A 438 -7.38 14.91 -3.36
N LEU A 439 -8.05 13.79 -3.10
CA LEU A 439 -7.71 12.51 -3.72
C LEU A 439 -7.89 12.54 -5.24
N ASP A 440 -9.02 13.07 -5.73
CA ASP A 440 -9.27 13.19 -7.17
C ASP A 440 -8.14 14.00 -7.81
N ARG A 441 -7.74 15.12 -7.20
CA ARG A 441 -6.61 15.94 -7.65
C ARG A 441 -5.27 15.19 -7.65
N GLN A 442 -5.00 14.37 -6.63
CA GLN A 442 -3.85 13.47 -6.59
C GLN A 442 -3.89 12.46 -7.76
N LEU A 443 -5.05 11.85 -8.01
CA LEU A 443 -5.27 10.87 -9.08
C LEU A 443 -5.08 11.46 -10.48
N GLN A 444 -5.41 12.75 -10.70
CA GLN A 444 -5.11 13.46 -11.96
C GLN A 444 -3.62 13.45 -12.33
N GLN A 445 -2.73 13.22 -11.36
CA GLN A 445 -1.27 13.27 -11.54
C GLN A 445 -0.62 11.90 -11.79
N MET A 446 -1.39 10.80 -11.77
CA MET A 446 -0.86 9.44 -11.64
C MET A 446 -1.05 8.55 -12.87
N SER A 447 -1.40 9.10 -14.04
CA SER A 447 -1.72 8.30 -15.24
C SER A 447 -0.60 7.35 -15.69
N ALA A 448 0.66 7.71 -15.45
CA ALA A 448 1.81 6.88 -15.79
C ALA A 448 1.92 5.60 -14.93
N ALA A 449 1.29 5.55 -13.75
CA ALA A 449 1.34 4.38 -12.89
C ALA A 449 0.37 3.29 -13.38
N ARG A 450 0.79 2.02 -13.30
CA ARG A 450 -0.04 0.85 -13.68
C ARG A 450 -1.07 0.47 -12.63
N LYS A 451 -0.86 0.90 -11.39
CA LYS A 451 -1.79 0.68 -10.28
C LYS A 451 -1.65 1.81 -9.26
N VAL A 452 -2.77 2.22 -8.68
CA VAL A 452 -2.78 3.13 -7.52
C VAL A 452 -3.17 2.32 -6.29
N VAL A 453 -2.33 2.38 -5.26
CA VAL A 453 -2.62 1.95 -3.89
C VAL A 453 -2.65 3.18 -2.98
N SER A 454 -3.13 3.06 -1.73
CA SER A 454 -3.19 4.19 -0.82
C SER A 454 -2.84 3.89 0.63
N PHE A 455 -2.12 4.81 1.25
CA PHE A 455 -1.80 4.83 2.68
C PHE A 455 -2.76 5.75 3.45
N MET A 456 -3.57 5.28 4.42
CA MET A 456 -3.90 3.90 4.74
C MET A 456 -5.34 3.79 5.26
N TRP A 457 -5.98 2.64 5.04
CA TRP A 457 -7.40 2.42 5.29
C TRP A 457 -7.81 2.66 6.75
N ASP A 458 -7.16 1.97 7.69
CA ASP A 458 -7.59 1.90 9.10
C ASP A 458 -7.51 3.22 9.85
N SER A 459 -6.56 4.07 9.47
CA SER A 459 -6.33 5.33 10.15
C SER A 459 -6.98 6.51 9.45
N TYR A 460 -7.17 6.50 8.12
CA TYR A 460 -7.59 7.73 7.43
C TYR A 460 -8.86 7.57 6.61
N PHE A 461 -9.16 6.38 6.09
CA PHE A 461 -10.38 6.15 5.32
C PHE A 461 -11.59 5.97 6.24
N THR A 462 -11.42 5.27 7.35
CA THR A 462 -12.48 4.99 8.33
C THR A 462 -12.56 6.01 9.45
N CYS A 463 -11.69 7.03 9.42
CA CYS A 463 -11.65 8.05 10.45
C CYS A 463 -12.91 8.91 10.45
N LYS A 464 -13.52 9.07 11.62
CA LYS A 464 -14.70 9.94 11.80
C LYS A 464 -14.37 11.43 11.95
N GLY A 465 -13.10 11.76 12.20
CA GLY A 465 -12.55 13.12 12.22
C GLY A 465 -13.53 14.20 12.67
N THR A 466 -13.60 15.28 11.89
CA THR A 466 -14.59 16.38 12.04
C THR A 466 -15.64 16.39 10.92
N GLY A 467 -15.48 15.53 9.90
CA GLY A 467 -16.38 15.44 8.75
C GLY A 467 -16.62 14.00 8.30
N THR A 468 -17.36 13.83 7.20
CA THR A 468 -17.69 12.50 6.63
C THR A 468 -16.42 11.66 6.40
N PRO A 469 -16.34 10.42 6.91
CA PRO A 469 -15.23 9.52 6.64
C PRO A 469 -14.89 9.44 5.15
N LEU A 470 -13.60 9.38 4.83
CA LEU A 470 -13.15 9.39 3.44
C LEU A 470 -13.65 8.14 2.67
N LYS A 471 -13.81 7.00 3.35
CA LYS A 471 -14.50 5.82 2.81
C LYS A 471 -15.88 6.16 2.27
N GLU A 472 -16.72 6.82 3.07
CA GLU A 472 -18.10 7.19 2.70
C GLU A 472 -18.11 8.22 1.56
N GLN A 473 -17.17 9.18 1.57
CA GLN A 473 -17.00 10.12 0.46
C GLN A 473 -16.68 9.39 -0.85
N ILE A 474 -15.83 8.35 -0.82
CA ILE A 474 -15.48 7.56 -2.00
C ILE A 474 -16.64 6.68 -2.45
N GLU A 475 -17.33 6.01 -1.53
CA GLU A 475 -18.49 5.18 -1.83
C GLU A 475 -19.61 5.98 -2.51
N SER A 476 -19.85 7.23 -2.08
CA SER A 476 -20.81 8.12 -2.75
C SER A 476 -20.36 8.62 -4.14
N GLY A 477 -19.08 8.44 -4.48
CA GLY A 477 -18.50 8.98 -5.70
C GLY A 477 -17.69 7.99 -6.53
N LEU A 478 -17.98 6.69 -6.44
CA LEU A 478 -17.29 5.62 -7.17
C LEU A 478 -17.23 5.88 -8.68
N GLY A 479 -18.30 6.44 -9.24
CA GLY A 479 -18.41 6.78 -10.67
C GLY A 479 -17.97 8.18 -11.06
N THR A 480 -17.24 8.90 -10.20
CA THR A 480 -16.74 10.24 -10.58
C THR A 480 -15.75 10.12 -11.74
N PRO A 481 -15.95 10.82 -12.87
CA PRO A 481 -14.93 10.90 -13.90
C PRO A 481 -13.73 11.71 -13.41
N ILE A 482 -12.53 11.18 -13.63
CA ILE A 482 -11.27 11.84 -13.24
C ILE A 482 -10.39 11.96 -14.48
N ILE A 483 -10.21 13.18 -14.94
CA ILE A 483 -9.38 13.50 -16.12
C ILE A 483 -7.92 13.59 -15.67
N THR A 484 -7.03 12.87 -16.35
CA THR A 484 -5.58 12.83 -16.06
C THR A 484 -4.75 13.49 -17.15
N ASP A 485 -5.29 13.54 -18.38
CA ASP A 485 -4.68 14.26 -19.48
C ASP A 485 -5.71 14.71 -20.51
N THR A 486 -5.31 15.71 -21.29
CA THR A 486 -6.05 16.15 -22.48
C THR A 486 -5.09 16.60 -23.57
N ALA A 487 -5.40 16.29 -24.83
CA ALA A 487 -4.68 16.79 -25.99
C ALA A 487 -5.67 17.38 -26.99
N LEU A 488 -5.52 18.67 -27.31
CA LEU A 488 -6.35 19.36 -28.30
C LEU A 488 -5.54 19.55 -29.58
N LEU A 489 -6.06 19.05 -30.70
CA LEU A 489 -5.56 19.27 -32.05
C LEU A 489 -6.33 20.46 -32.67
N PRO A 490 -5.73 21.66 -32.75
CA PRO A 490 -6.47 22.87 -33.14
C PRO A 490 -6.98 22.82 -34.59
N GLU A 491 -6.18 22.23 -35.49
CA GLU A 491 -6.47 22.14 -36.93
C GLU A 491 -7.79 21.40 -37.23
N THR A 492 -8.08 20.35 -36.46
CA THR A 492 -9.27 19.51 -36.62
C THR A 492 -10.36 19.80 -35.58
N GLY A 493 -10.02 20.50 -34.50
CA GLY A 493 -10.88 20.63 -33.32
C GLY A 493 -11.07 19.29 -32.59
N GLN A 494 -10.17 18.32 -32.78
CA GLN A 494 -10.22 17.06 -32.07
C GLN A 494 -9.62 17.22 -30.67
N LEU A 495 -10.37 16.86 -29.64
CA LEU A 495 -9.91 16.85 -28.26
C LEU A 495 -9.93 15.41 -27.74
N GLU A 496 -8.76 14.93 -27.36
CA GLU A 496 -8.57 13.66 -26.64
C GLU A 496 -8.59 13.92 -25.13
N ILE A 497 -9.31 13.07 -24.40
CA ILE A 497 -9.45 13.14 -22.94
C ILE A 497 -9.11 11.76 -22.38
N LEU A 498 -8.08 11.69 -21.55
CA LEU A 498 -7.61 10.49 -20.87
C LEU A 498 -8.01 10.53 -19.40
N GLY A 499 -8.59 9.45 -18.88
CA GLY A 499 -9.01 9.42 -17.48
C GLY A 499 -9.77 8.18 -17.06
N PHE A 500 -10.35 8.22 -15.87
CA PHE A 500 -11.15 7.15 -15.29
C PHE A 500 -12.65 7.44 -15.43
N ASN A 501 -13.47 6.40 -15.53
CA ASN A 501 -14.93 6.48 -15.53
C ASN A 501 -15.51 7.41 -16.63
N LEU A 502 -14.96 7.33 -17.86
CA LEU A 502 -15.32 8.20 -18.99
C LEU A 502 -16.44 7.63 -19.88
N ARG A 503 -17.07 6.53 -19.48
CA ARG A 503 -18.19 5.91 -20.22
C ARG A 503 -19.31 6.90 -20.53
N GLY A 504 -19.73 6.96 -21.79
CA GLY A 504 -20.90 7.74 -22.25
C GLY A 504 -20.78 9.25 -22.04
N SER A 505 -19.55 9.76 -22.02
CA SER A 505 -19.27 11.12 -21.62
C SER A 505 -19.76 12.19 -22.59
N THR A 506 -20.18 13.32 -22.02
CA THR A 506 -20.26 14.63 -22.67
C THR A 506 -19.18 15.53 -22.08
N ALA A 507 -18.33 16.10 -22.92
CA ALA A 507 -17.30 17.04 -22.52
C ALA A 507 -17.78 18.47 -22.69
N SER A 508 -17.56 19.30 -21.68
CA SER A 508 -17.67 20.75 -21.72
C SER A 508 -16.27 21.34 -21.78
N LEU A 509 -15.92 21.92 -22.92
CA LEU A 509 -14.70 22.70 -23.10
C LEU A 509 -15.00 24.18 -22.84
N LYS A 510 -14.16 24.84 -22.04
CA LYS A 510 -14.16 26.29 -21.82
C LYS A 510 -12.80 26.84 -22.18
N TRP A 511 -12.75 27.97 -22.86
CA TRP A 511 -11.48 28.60 -23.24
C TRP A 511 -11.59 30.11 -23.29
N THR A 512 -10.44 30.78 -23.27
CA THR A 512 -10.34 32.24 -23.38
C THR A 512 -9.46 32.60 -24.56
N THR A 513 -9.99 33.37 -25.50
CA THR A 513 -9.27 33.87 -26.68
C THR A 513 -8.34 35.03 -26.31
N THR A 514 -7.47 35.43 -27.25
CA THR A 514 -6.45 36.48 -27.02
C THR A 514 -7.02 37.86 -26.72
N ASP A 515 -8.27 38.13 -27.13
CA ASP A 515 -9.03 39.35 -26.81
C ASP A 515 -9.72 39.31 -25.43
N GLY A 516 -9.57 38.20 -24.69
CA GLY A 516 -10.21 37.98 -23.39
C GLY A 516 -11.62 37.40 -23.45
N SER A 517 -12.18 37.15 -24.63
CA SER A 517 -13.51 36.55 -24.77
C SER A 517 -13.53 35.11 -24.25
N VAL A 518 -14.52 34.79 -23.41
CA VAL A 518 -14.68 33.44 -22.84
C VAL A 518 -15.71 32.66 -23.65
N HIS A 519 -15.30 31.51 -24.15
CA HIS A 519 -16.15 30.62 -24.92
C HIS A 519 -16.36 29.30 -24.18
N LYS A 520 -17.50 28.66 -24.46
CA LYS A 520 -17.86 27.35 -23.92
C LYS A 520 -18.54 26.53 -25.00
N LYS A 521 -18.14 25.25 -25.12
CA LYS A 521 -18.78 24.28 -26.02
C LYS A 521 -18.99 22.96 -25.30
N GLN A 522 -20.16 22.36 -25.48
CA GLN A 522 -20.47 21.03 -24.98
C GLN A 522 -20.63 20.06 -26.15
N VAL A 523 -19.96 18.93 -26.08
CA VAL A 523 -19.92 17.94 -27.15
C VAL A 523 -19.95 16.54 -26.55
N ARG A 524 -20.75 15.65 -27.13
CA ARG A 524 -20.76 14.23 -26.78
C ARG A 524 -19.50 13.54 -27.30
N ALA A 525 -18.95 12.59 -26.53
CA ALA A 525 -17.85 11.74 -27.00
C ALA A 525 -18.22 11.04 -28.31
N SER A 526 -17.35 11.18 -29.31
CA SER A 526 -17.49 10.53 -30.62
C SER A 526 -16.95 9.11 -30.61
N THR A 527 -15.87 8.86 -29.86
CA THR A 527 -15.25 7.55 -29.71
C THR A 527 -14.85 7.32 -28.26
N ARG A 528 -14.68 6.04 -27.90
CA ARG A 528 -14.16 5.61 -26.60
C ARG A 528 -13.28 4.38 -26.80
N ASP A 529 -12.07 4.45 -26.27
CA ASP A 529 -11.20 3.31 -26.05
C ASP A 529 -11.17 3.00 -24.55
N SER A 530 -11.92 1.97 -24.15
CA SER A 530 -11.97 1.51 -22.76
C SER A 530 -10.78 0.66 -22.34
N ALA A 531 -9.89 0.28 -23.27
CA ALA A 531 -8.72 -0.54 -23.02
C ALA A 531 -7.41 0.26 -23.15
N TYR A 532 -7.49 1.58 -23.37
CA TYR A 532 -6.34 2.46 -23.62
C TYR A 532 -5.21 2.23 -22.61
N GLY A 533 -5.52 2.28 -21.31
CA GLY A 533 -4.50 2.12 -20.28
C GLY A 533 -3.79 0.76 -20.33
N ALA A 534 -4.53 -0.32 -20.57
CA ALA A 534 -3.97 -1.66 -20.67
C ALA A 534 -3.07 -1.81 -21.91
N GLN A 535 -3.48 -1.25 -23.05
CA GLN A 535 -2.72 -1.28 -24.31
C GLN A 535 -1.40 -0.49 -24.23
N HIS A 536 -1.35 0.55 -23.40
CA HIS A 536 -0.19 1.43 -23.25
C HIS A 536 0.66 1.14 -22.00
N GLY A 537 0.41 0.01 -21.32
CA GLY A 537 1.16 -0.37 -20.11
C GLY A 537 0.93 0.53 -18.88
N MET A 538 -0.13 1.34 -18.92
CA MET A 538 -0.57 2.24 -17.86
C MET A 538 -1.62 1.56 -16.96
N ASN A 539 -2.31 2.32 -16.11
CA ASN A 539 -3.40 1.79 -15.29
C ASN A 539 -4.50 1.21 -16.21
N PRO A 540 -4.86 -0.08 -16.08
CA PRO A 540 -5.83 -0.72 -16.95
C PRO A 540 -7.26 -0.15 -16.86
N GLN A 541 -7.56 0.69 -15.86
CA GLN A 541 -8.82 1.41 -15.75
C GLN A 541 -8.84 2.75 -16.50
N LEU A 542 -7.70 3.18 -17.08
CA LEU A 542 -7.67 4.38 -17.90
C LEU A 542 -8.35 4.14 -19.25
N GLU A 543 -9.22 5.08 -19.59
CA GLU A 543 -9.98 5.15 -20.82
C GLU A 543 -9.58 6.42 -21.58
N MET A 544 -9.64 6.36 -22.91
CA MET A 544 -9.55 7.54 -23.76
C MET A 544 -10.91 7.78 -24.42
N ILE A 545 -11.38 9.03 -24.40
CA ILE A 545 -12.48 9.48 -25.26
C ILE A 545 -12.01 10.59 -26.18
N THR A 546 -12.56 10.62 -27.38
CA THR A 546 -12.38 11.75 -28.30
C THR A 546 -13.68 12.52 -28.40
N VAL A 547 -13.60 13.86 -28.45
CA VAL A 547 -14.70 14.74 -28.84
C VAL A 547 -14.24 15.64 -29.98
N ASN A 548 -15.17 16.01 -30.86
CA ASN A 548 -14.89 16.96 -31.92
C ASN A 548 -15.59 18.30 -31.61
N ILE A 549 -14.80 19.30 -31.23
CA ILE A 549 -15.30 20.65 -30.93
C ILE A 549 -15.50 21.50 -32.20
N GLY A 550 -15.39 20.91 -33.38
CA GLY A 550 -15.44 21.57 -34.69
C GLY A 550 -14.18 22.37 -34.98
N ALA A 551 -13.94 22.67 -36.27
CA ALA A 551 -12.91 23.61 -36.67
C ALA A 551 -13.08 24.90 -35.85
N SER A 552 -12.07 25.20 -35.07
CA SER A 552 -12.12 26.29 -34.11
C SER A 552 -10.86 27.10 -34.35
N SER A 553 -11.01 28.42 -34.42
CA SER A 553 -9.90 29.35 -34.60
C SER A 553 -9.06 29.47 -33.31
N LEU A 554 -8.74 28.33 -32.69
CA LEU A 554 -7.97 28.26 -31.45
C LEU A 554 -6.50 28.41 -31.82
N ALA A 555 -6.01 29.65 -31.72
CA ALA A 555 -4.59 29.94 -31.91
C ALA A 555 -3.77 29.41 -30.72
N SER A 556 -2.53 28.98 -30.95
CA SER A 556 -1.56 28.67 -29.89
C SER A 556 -0.76 29.93 -29.49
N PRO A 557 -0.39 30.12 -28.20
CA PRO A 557 -0.73 29.32 -27.04
C PRO A 557 -2.10 29.71 -26.46
N MET A 558 -2.92 28.72 -26.12
CA MET A 558 -4.26 28.96 -25.60
C MET A 558 -4.59 28.06 -24.43
N ASN A 559 -5.14 28.68 -23.38
CA ASN A 559 -5.58 28.00 -22.18
C ASN A 559 -7.02 27.52 -22.35
N TYR A 560 -7.27 26.29 -21.93
CA TYR A 560 -8.62 25.74 -21.88
C TYR A 560 -8.85 24.92 -20.61
N SER A 561 -10.10 24.62 -20.34
CA SER A 561 -10.51 23.71 -19.29
C SER A 561 -11.58 22.76 -19.78
N VAL A 562 -11.55 21.54 -19.25
CA VAL A 562 -12.43 20.45 -19.62
C VAL A 562 -13.16 19.97 -18.38
N GLN A 563 -14.47 19.79 -18.51
CA GLN A 563 -15.28 19.04 -17.56
C GLN A 563 -16.03 17.94 -18.29
N VAL A 564 -16.16 16.77 -17.67
CA VAL A 564 -16.88 15.63 -18.23
C VAL A 564 -18.10 15.32 -17.38
N ILE A 565 -19.24 15.04 -18.03
CA ILE A 565 -20.41 14.37 -17.45
C ILE A 565 -20.48 12.98 -18.06
N ASN A 566 -20.41 11.92 -17.25
CA ASN A 566 -20.44 10.53 -17.75
C ASN A 566 -21.84 9.92 -17.79
N ALA A 567 -21.94 8.64 -18.14
CA ALA A 567 -23.19 7.87 -18.23
C ALA A 567 -23.93 7.64 -16.89
N TRP A 568 -23.35 8.08 -15.78
CA TRP A 568 -23.99 8.10 -14.47
C TRP A 568 -24.39 9.52 -14.05
N GLU A 569 -24.34 10.48 -14.98
CA GLU A 569 -24.67 11.91 -14.76
C GLU A 569 -23.77 12.60 -13.72
N VAL A 570 -22.61 11.99 -13.41
CA VAL A 570 -21.64 12.55 -12.47
C VAL A 570 -20.68 13.46 -13.22
N LYS A 571 -20.47 14.66 -12.67
CA LYS A 571 -19.53 15.66 -13.18
C LYS A 571 -18.13 15.44 -12.62
N SER A 572 -17.12 15.56 -13.49
CA SER A 572 -15.73 15.64 -13.06
C SER A 572 -15.43 16.99 -12.40
N THR A 573 -14.37 17.05 -11.60
CA THR A 573 -13.67 18.31 -11.35
C THR A 573 -13.19 18.89 -12.68
N GLU A 574 -13.19 20.23 -12.80
CA GLU A 574 -12.65 20.91 -13.97
C GLU A 574 -11.14 20.64 -14.08
N PHE A 575 -10.69 20.26 -15.29
CA PHE A 575 -9.30 19.96 -15.61
C PHE A 575 -8.75 21.09 -16.49
N HIS A 576 -7.63 21.70 -16.09
CA HIS A 576 -7.03 22.82 -16.81
C HIS A 576 -5.85 22.34 -17.67
N SER A 577 -5.79 22.82 -18.92
CA SER A 577 -4.73 22.48 -19.86
C SER A 577 -4.39 23.66 -20.78
N GLN A 578 -3.38 23.49 -21.62
CA GLN A 578 -2.91 24.44 -22.61
C GLN A 578 -2.59 23.72 -23.92
N ILE A 579 -2.87 24.38 -25.05
CA ILE A 579 -2.38 23.94 -26.36
C ILE A 579 -0.86 24.15 -26.36
N ARG A 580 -0.11 23.10 -26.69
CA ARG A 580 1.36 23.15 -26.79
C ARG A 580 1.80 23.63 -28.16
#